data_AF-A0A1N6KFL0-F1
#
_entry.id   AF-A0A1N6KFL0-F1
#
_cell.length_a   1.000
_cell.length_b   1.000
_cell.length_c   1.000
_cell.angle_alpha   90.00
_cell.angle_beta   90.00
_cell.angle_gamma   90.00
#
_symmetry.space_group_name_H-M   'P 1'
#
loop_
_entity.id
_entity.type
_entity.pdbx_description
1 polymer ?
#
loop_
_entity_poly.entity_id
_entity_poly.type
_entity_poly.pdbx_seq_one_letter_code
_entity_poly.pdbx_strand_id
1 'polypeptide(L)'
;MKNLFTLLAAMAFYLCGSAQTIIKPYEIELKDSIFYQVQTAVFIIDKQDVEDYFKGLDTILPQRKYSKDVFRNIQFLHLNPEEVQRHYKMVSKFWAANKNNPMNYSTDRITLFWNDNETVLMPYLDEILPDLLEGGKIQVVDRSTNKRVQKYEMNFEEVGVKSYKIFKFIKGRIMWRESEVFVEQMSTVGN
;
A
#
# COMPACT_ATOMS: atom_id res chain seq x y z
N MET A 1 17.45 -29.72 37.94
CA MET A 1 17.91 -28.45 37.34
C MET A 1 18.15 -28.51 35.82
N LYS A 2 18.50 -29.65 35.20
CA LYS A 2 18.66 -29.75 33.73
C LYS A 2 17.35 -29.61 32.93
N ASN A 3 16.22 -29.99 33.52
CA ASN A 3 14.91 -29.97 32.83
C ASN A 3 14.22 -28.58 32.83
N LEU A 4 14.74 -27.60 33.58
CA LEU A 4 14.19 -26.24 33.62
C LEU A 4 14.72 -25.39 32.44
N PHE A 5 15.99 -25.59 32.08
CA PHE A 5 16.63 -24.88 30.97
C PHE A 5 16.09 -25.31 29.61
N THR A 6 15.70 -26.59 29.44
CA THR A 6 15.06 -27.07 28.22
C THR A 6 13.64 -26.55 28.05
N LEU A 7 12.90 -26.32 29.15
CA LEU A 7 11.56 -25.72 29.10
C LEU A 7 11.61 -24.22 28.74
N LEU A 8 12.58 -23.50 29.28
CA LEU A 8 12.83 -22.08 28.95
C LEU A 8 13.29 -21.90 27.50
N ALA A 9 14.11 -22.81 26.96
CA ALA A 9 14.48 -22.80 25.55
C ALA A 9 13.27 -23.10 24.64
N ALA A 10 12.38 -24.02 25.02
CA ALA A 10 11.16 -24.31 24.27
C ALA A 10 10.14 -23.16 24.30
N MET A 11 10.07 -22.41 25.41
CA MET A 11 9.22 -21.21 25.51
C MET A 11 9.80 -20.00 24.75
N ALA A 12 11.13 -19.87 24.66
CA ALA A 12 11.76 -18.80 23.88
C ALA A 12 11.55 -18.97 22.36
N PHE A 13 11.53 -20.22 21.86
CA PHE A 13 11.24 -20.48 20.44
C PHE A 13 9.77 -20.24 20.06
N TYR A 14 8.85 -20.24 21.03
CA TYR A 14 7.43 -19.95 20.75
C TYR A 14 7.11 -18.45 20.60
N LEU A 15 8.03 -17.56 21.00
CA LEU A 15 7.83 -16.11 20.97
C LEU A 15 8.36 -15.43 19.70
N CYS A 16 9.09 -16.16 18.83
CA CYS A 16 9.51 -15.66 17.52
C CYS A 16 8.57 -16.06 16.37
N GLY A 17 7.35 -16.50 16.69
CA GLY A 17 6.29 -16.60 15.71
C GLY A 17 5.85 -15.19 15.32
N SER A 18 6.51 -14.60 14.32
CA SER A 18 6.00 -13.43 13.62
C SER A 18 4.53 -13.67 13.33
N ALA A 19 3.64 -12.91 13.94
CA ALA A 19 2.19 -13.10 13.83
C ALA A 19 1.81 -13.05 12.35
N GLN A 20 1.55 -14.22 11.76
CA GLN A 20 1.06 -14.34 10.40
C GLN A 20 -0.44 -14.11 10.48
N THR A 21 -0.89 -12.95 10.02
CA THR A 21 -2.32 -12.64 9.99
C THR A 21 -2.90 -13.08 8.65
N ILE A 22 -3.79 -14.06 8.68
CA ILE A 22 -4.52 -14.49 7.47
C ILE A 22 -5.68 -13.53 7.24
N ILE A 23 -5.67 -12.87 6.09
CA ILE A 23 -6.71 -11.94 5.66
C ILE A 23 -7.60 -12.64 4.63
N LYS A 24 -8.91 -12.46 4.77
CA LYS A 24 -9.92 -12.91 3.82
C LYS A 24 -10.56 -11.67 3.19
N PRO A 25 -10.27 -11.36 1.91
CA PRO A 25 -10.86 -10.20 1.27
C PRO A 25 -12.38 -10.34 1.14
N TYR A 26 -13.09 -9.23 1.31
CA TYR A 26 -14.53 -9.18 1.18
C TYR A 26 -15.00 -9.45 -0.25
N GLU A 27 -16.16 -10.09 -0.37
CA GLU A 27 -16.85 -10.22 -1.65
C GLU A 27 -17.54 -8.91 -2.02
N ILE A 28 -16.80 -8.02 -2.68
CA ILE A 28 -17.31 -6.73 -3.17
C ILE A 28 -17.95 -6.91 -4.56
N GLU A 29 -19.09 -6.27 -4.80
CA GLU A 29 -19.65 -6.18 -6.15
C GLU A 29 -18.77 -5.25 -7.01
N LEU A 30 -18.25 -5.77 -8.13
CA LEU A 30 -17.26 -5.12 -9.00
C LEU A 30 -17.79 -3.93 -9.83
N LYS A 31 -18.79 -3.19 -9.34
CA LYS A 31 -19.50 -2.19 -10.15
C LYS A 31 -18.60 -1.02 -10.57
N ASP A 32 -17.82 -0.48 -9.64
CA ASP A 32 -16.96 0.69 -9.86
C ASP A 32 -15.60 0.49 -9.21
N SER A 33 -14.67 -0.10 -9.96
CA SER A 33 -13.35 -0.48 -9.43
C SER A 33 -12.18 0.08 -10.23
N ILE A 34 -11.06 0.25 -9.55
CA ILE A 34 -9.75 0.55 -10.12
C ILE A 34 -8.96 -0.75 -10.15
N PHE A 35 -8.38 -1.09 -11.30
CA PHE A 35 -7.47 -2.22 -11.41
C PHE A 35 -6.04 -1.72 -11.26
N TYR A 36 -5.37 -2.11 -10.19
CA TYR A 36 -4.00 -1.76 -9.90
C TYR A 36 -3.12 -3.00 -10.01
N GLN A 37 -2.28 -3.05 -11.05
CA GLN A 37 -1.48 -4.20 -11.40
C GLN A 37 -0.05 -4.04 -10.86
N VAL A 38 0.35 -4.98 -10.02
CA VAL A 38 1.75 -5.16 -9.60
C VAL A 38 2.32 -6.42 -10.23
N GLN A 39 3.64 -6.65 -10.12
CA GLN A 39 4.32 -7.74 -10.81
C GLN A 39 3.64 -9.11 -10.63
N THR A 40 3.12 -9.39 -9.43
CA THR A 40 2.58 -10.71 -9.06
C THR A 40 1.06 -10.77 -8.90
N ALA A 41 0.38 -9.63 -8.77
CA ALA A 41 -1.02 -9.54 -8.41
C ALA A 41 -1.74 -8.39 -9.13
N VAL A 42 -3.05 -8.51 -9.26
CA VAL A 42 -3.94 -7.40 -9.60
C VAL A 42 -4.80 -7.10 -8.38
N PHE A 43 -4.70 -5.88 -7.88
CA PHE A 43 -5.53 -5.36 -6.82
C PHE A 43 -6.72 -4.64 -7.44
N ILE A 44 -7.92 -5.03 -7.01
CA ILE A 44 -9.17 -4.42 -7.43
C ILE A 44 -9.66 -3.58 -6.25
N ILE A 45 -9.58 -2.26 -6.42
CA ILE A 45 -9.84 -1.26 -5.38
C ILE A 45 -11.20 -0.64 -5.67
N ASP A 46 -12.06 -0.53 -4.65
CA ASP A 46 -13.31 0.20 -4.75
C ASP A 46 -13.03 1.70 -4.85
N LYS A 47 -13.63 2.37 -5.84
CA LYS A 47 -13.50 3.82 -6.00
C LYS A 47 -14.06 4.59 -4.82
N GLN A 48 -15.01 4.02 -4.08
CA GLN A 48 -15.57 4.64 -2.89
C GLN A 48 -14.52 4.82 -1.79
N ASP A 49 -13.65 3.83 -1.56
CA ASP A 49 -12.55 3.96 -0.59
C ASP A 49 -11.58 5.08 -0.98
N VAL A 50 -11.33 5.27 -2.28
CA VAL A 50 -10.51 6.36 -2.80
C VAL A 50 -11.19 7.72 -2.59
N GLU A 51 -12.48 7.82 -2.92
CA GLU A 51 -13.28 9.04 -2.72
C GLU A 51 -13.28 9.46 -1.24
N ASP A 52 -13.47 8.51 -0.32
CA ASP A 52 -13.50 8.82 1.11
C ASP A 52 -12.12 9.25 1.65
N TYR A 53 -11.05 8.70 1.10
CA TYR A 53 -9.70 9.17 1.36
C TYR A 53 -9.48 10.62 0.89
N PHE A 54 -9.91 10.96 -0.34
CA PHE A 54 -9.82 12.35 -0.84
C PHE A 54 -10.64 13.33 0.00
N LYS A 55 -11.86 12.96 0.43
CA LYS A 55 -12.64 13.80 1.36
C LYS A 55 -11.91 14.05 2.69
N GLY A 56 -11.20 13.05 3.20
CA GLY A 56 -10.33 13.19 4.36
C GLY A 56 -9.21 14.20 4.12
N LEU A 57 -8.53 14.09 2.97
CA LEU A 57 -7.46 15.00 2.58
C LEU A 57 -7.93 16.43 2.35
N ASP A 58 -9.12 16.64 1.78
CA ASP A 58 -9.73 17.97 1.62
C ASP A 58 -9.88 18.71 2.95
N THR A 59 -10.04 17.97 4.04
CA THR A 59 -10.14 18.53 5.38
C THR A 59 -8.77 18.67 6.05
N ILE A 60 -7.94 17.63 5.99
CA ILE A 60 -6.67 17.56 6.75
C ILE A 60 -5.60 18.46 6.12
N LEU A 61 -5.47 18.51 4.80
CA LEU A 61 -4.40 19.25 4.14
C LEU A 61 -4.47 20.75 4.42
N PRO A 62 -5.63 21.44 4.27
CA PRO A 62 -5.72 22.87 4.63
C PRO A 62 -5.42 23.12 6.11
N GLN A 63 -5.93 22.27 7.02
CA GLN A 63 -5.69 22.41 8.46
C GLN A 63 -4.22 22.26 8.83
N ARG A 64 -3.50 21.37 8.13
CA ARG A 64 -2.06 21.13 8.31
C ARG A 64 -1.19 22.01 7.41
N LYS A 65 -1.76 23.05 6.78
CA LYS A 65 -1.07 23.97 5.86
C LYS A 65 -0.29 23.22 4.76
N TYR A 66 -0.88 22.14 4.25
CA TYR A 66 -0.31 21.28 3.22
C TYR A 66 1.05 20.69 3.60
N SER A 67 1.28 20.39 4.89
CA SER A 67 2.48 19.66 5.30
C SER A 67 2.55 18.29 4.61
N LYS A 68 3.73 17.96 4.07
CA LYS A 68 4.04 16.62 3.55
C LYS A 68 3.95 15.52 4.61
N ASP A 69 4.04 15.87 5.89
CA ASP A 69 3.95 14.90 7.00
C ASP A 69 2.57 14.22 7.11
N VAL A 70 1.58 14.70 6.36
CA VAL A 70 0.27 14.05 6.22
C VAL A 70 0.38 12.74 5.42
N PHE A 71 1.40 12.62 4.56
CA PHE A 71 1.64 11.45 3.74
C PHE A 71 2.80 10.64 4.31
N ARG A 72 2.68 9.32 4.24
CA ARG A 72 3.77 8.41 4.55
C ARG A 72 4.62 8.15 3.32
N ASN A 73 4.02 8.16 2.13
CA ASN A 73 4.63 7.76 0.86
C ASN A 73 5.88 8.61 0.57
N ILE A 74 6.97 7.92 0.25
CA ILE A 74 8.28 8.53 0.09
C ILE A 74 8.32 9.61 -1.00
N GLN A 75 7.47 9.49 -2.01
CA GLN A 75 7.41 10.44 -3.12
C GLN A 75 7.02 11.86 -2.67
N PHE A 76 6.32 12.00 -1.53
CA PHE A 76 5.99 13.32 -0.96
C PHE A 76 7.09 13.91 -0.06
N LEU A 77 8.10 13.11 0.33
CA LEU A 77 9.09 13.51 1.35
C LEU A 77 9.90 14.75 0.93
N HIS A 78 10.19 14.90 -0.35
CA HIS A 78 11.02 16.00 -0.86
C HIS A 78 10.22 17.28 -1.16
N LEU A 79 8.89 17.23 -1.07
CA LEU A 79 8.05 18.36 -1.43
C LEU A 79 8.05 19.45 -0.36
N ASN A 80 7.89 20.68 -0.82
CA ASN A 80 7.49 21.80 0.02
C ASN A 80 5.94 21.93 0.09
N PRO A 81 5.39 22.71 1.03
CA PRO A 81 3.93 22.83 1.17
C PRO A 81 3.19 23.34 -0.07
N GLU A 82 3.80 24.24 -0.85
CA GLU A 82 3.20 24.77 -2.09
C GLU A 82 3.13 23.69 -3.17
N GLU A 83 4.17 22.87 -3.27
CA GLU A 83 4.25 21.72 -4.16
C GLU A 83 3.23 20.65 -3.80
N VAL A 84 3.08 20.34 -2.50
CA VAL A 84 2.03 19.44 -2.00
C VAL A 84 0.65 19.97 -2.39
N GLN A 85 0.40 21.26 -2.16
CA GLN A 85 -0.87 21.87 -2.53
C GLN A 85 -1.13 21.79 -4.04
N ARG A 86 -0.12 22.09 -4.87
CA ARG A 86 -0.23 22.04 -6.33
C ARG A 86 -0.53 20.63 -6.80
N HIS A 87 0.24 19.65 -6.32
CA HIS A 87 0.07 18.24 -6.67
C HIS A 87 -1.32 17.74 -6.27
N TYR A 88 -1.73 18.04 -5.03
CA TYR A 88 -3.05 17.66 -4.55
C TYR A 88 -4.19 18.24 -5.41
N LYS A 89 -4.14 19.55 -5.72
CA LYS A 89 -5.14 20.18 -6.59
C LYS A 89 -5.22 19.54 -7.98
N MET A 90 -4.08 19.13 -8.54
CA MET A 90 -4.03 18.45 -9.82
C MET A 90 -4.71 17.09 -9.75
N VAL A 91 -4.41 16.31 -8.72
CA VAL A 91 -4.97 14.96 -8.53
C VAL A 91 -6.45 15.02 -8.22
N SER A 92 -6.90 15.94 -7.36
CA SER A 92 -8.33 16.11 -7.05
C SER A 92 -9.13 16.46 -8.30
N LYS A 93 -8.58 17.29 -9.21
CA LYS A 93 -9.22 17.59 -10.50
C LYS A 93 -9.26 16.35 -11.41
N PHE A 94 -8.15 15.62 -11.51
CA PHE A 94 -8.09 14.39 -12.28
C PHE A 94 -9.11 13.36 -11.78
N TRP A 95 -9.17 13.16 -10.47
CA TRP A 95 -10.11 12.25 -9.81
C TRP A 95 -11.56 12.65 -10.07
N ALA A 96 -11.91 13.92 -9.85
CA ALA A 96 -13.26 14.42 -10.09
C ALA A 96 -13.73 14.23 -11.54
N ALA A 97 -12.82 14.37 -12.51
CA ALA A 97 -13.11 14.18 -13.93
C ALA A 97 -13.24 12.71 -14.33
N ASN A 98 -12.52 11.80 -13.67
CA ASN A 98 -12.39 10.40 -14.11
C ASN A 98 -13.06 9.38 -13.19
N LYS A 99 -13.65 9.78 -12.06
CA LYS A 99 -14.26 8.84 -11.10
C LYS A 99 -15.32 7.90 -11.71
N ASN A 100 -16.00 8.30 -12.78
CA ASN A 100 -16.98 7.45 -13.47
C ASN A 100 -16.38 6.59 -14.61
N ASN A 101 -15.09 6.79 -14.93
CA ASN A 101 -14.41 6.08 -16.01
C ASN A 101 -13.63 4.87 -15.46
N PRO A 102 -13.51 3.76 -16.20
CA PRO A 102 -12.62 2.66 -15.82
C PRO A 102 -11.17 3.15 -15.71
N MET A 103 -10.47 2.77 -14.64
CA MET A 103 -9.06 3.13 -14.44
C MET A 103 -8.22 1.86 -14.32
N ASN A 104 -7.09 1.84 -15.01
CA ASN A 104 -6.17 0.70 -15.01
C ASN A 104 -4.73 1.18 -14.83
N TYR A 105 -4.14 0.85 -13.69
CA TYR A 105 -2.77 1.20 -13.35
C TYR A 105 -1.87 -0.01 -13.39
N SER A 106 -0.60 0.20 -13.71
CA SER A 106 0.42 -0.85 -13.67
C SER A 106 1.74 -0.28 -13.19
N THR A 107 2.35 -0.92 -12.19
CA THR A 107 3.70 -0.60 -11.72
C THR A 107 4.79 -1.17 -12.64
N ASP A 108 4.43 -1.94 -13.67
CA ASP A 108 5.38 -2.46 -14.66
C ASP A 108 5.91 -1.34 -15.57
N ARG A 109 5.30 -0.14 -15.54
CA ARG A 109 5.71 1.04 -16.30
C ARG A 109 6.31 2.07 -15.34
N ILE A 110 7.43 2.68 -15.73
CA ILE A 110 8.00 3.80 -14.97
C ILE A 110 7.04 4.99 -15.10
N THR A 111 6.50 5.43 -13.97
CA THR A 111 5.61 6.58 -13.90
C THR A 111 6.29 7.73 -13.19
N LEU A 112 6.26 8.91 -13.82
CA LEU A 112 6.81 10.12 -13.21
C LEU A 112 5.77 10.71 -12.28
N PHE A 113 6.14 10.90 -11.02
CA PHE A 113 5.32 11.50 -9.97
C PHE A 113 4.68 12.83 -10.39
N TRP A 114 5.36 13.61 -11.24
CA TRP A 114 4.94 14.95 -11.66
C TRP A 114 4.12 15.02 -12.94
N ASN A 115 3.73 13.88 -13.52
CA ASN A 115 3.00 13.90 -14.78
C ASN A 115 1.51 14.10 -14.54
N ASP A 116 0.91 15.08 -15.22
CA ASP A 116 -0.52 15.41 -15.17
C ASP A 116 -1.43 14.34 -15.84
N ASN A 117 -0.88 13.15 -16.09
CA ASN A 117 -1.57 12.05 -16.77
C ASN A 117 -2.32 11.15 -15.78
N GLU A 118 -2.85 10.03 -16.28
CA GLU A 118 -3.56 9.05 -15.47
C GLU A 118 -2.77 8.62 -14.22
N THR A 119 -1.44 8.50 -14.34
CA THR A 119 -0.57 7.96 -13.28
C THR A 119 -0.38 8.88 -12.07
N VAL A 120 -0.89 10.12 -12.13
CA VAL A 120 -0.86 11.07 -11.01
C VAL A 120 -1.59 10.55 -9.75
N LEU A 121 -2.51 9.61 -9.92
CA LEU A 121 -3.26 9.00 -8.82
C LEU A 121 -2.46 7.93 -8.07
N MET A 122 -1.46 7.31 -8.71
CA MET A 122 -0.74 6.16 -8.16
C MET A 122 -0.13 6.39 -6.77
N PRO A 123 0.54 7.53 -6.46
CA PRO A 123 1.13 7.77 -5.14
C PRO A 123 0.09 7.71 -4.01
N TYR A 124 -1.14 8.14 -4.30
CA TYR A 124 -2.26 8.12 -3.35
C TYR A 124 -2.86 6.73 -3.21
N LEU A 125 -2.89 5.94 -4.29
CA LEU A 125 -3.28 4.53 -4.19
C LEU A 125 -2.27 3.76 -3.35
N ASP A 126 -0.98 3.99 -3.58
CA ASP A 126 0.12 3.39 -2.80
C ASP A 126 0.07 3.78 -1.32
N GLU A 127 -0.36 5.01 -1.01
CA GLU A 127 -0.54 5.50 0.37
C GLU A 127 -1.61 4.68 1.14
N ILE A 128 -2.76 4.42 0.51
CA ILE A 128 -3.90 3.75 1.15
C ILE A 128 -3.87 2.22 1.02
N LEU A 129 -3.08 1.69 0.09
CA LEU A 129 -3.04 0.27 -0.23
C LEU A 129 -2.77 -0.65 0.98
N PRO A 130 -1.84 -0.35 1.91
CA PRO A 130 -1.63 -1.18 3.09
C PRO A 130 -2.88 -1.34 3.95
N ASP A 131 -3.59 -0.25 4.17
CA ASP A 131 -4.74 -0.23 5.08
C ASP A 131 -5.94 -0.93 4.44
N LEU A 132 -6.11 -0.79 3.13
CA LEU A 132 -7.13 -1.49 2.37
C LEU A 132 -6.85 -3.00 2.25
N LEU A 133 -5.58 -3.40 2.09
CA LEU A 133 -5.18 -4.80 2.10
C LEU A 133 -5.34 -5.40 3.50
N GLU A 134 -4.87 -4.74 4.55
CA GLU A 134 -5.05 -5.22 5.93
C GLU A 134 -6.52 -5.39 6.29
N GLY A 135 -7.35 -4.41 5.92
CA GLY A 135 -8.80 -4.45 6.14
C GLY A 135 -9.55 -5.45 5.25
N GLY A 136 -8.89 -6.15 4.32
CA GLY A 136 -9.55 -7.08 3.40
C GLY A 136 -10.51 -6.39 2.42
N LYS A 137 -10.40 -5.08 2.22
CA LYS A 137 -11.27 -4.29 1.33
C LYS A 137 -10.91 -4.39 -0.15
N ILE A 138 -9.79 -5.02 -0.47
CA ILE A 138 -9.31 -5.16 -1.85
C ILE A 138 -9.48 -6.60 -2.31
N GLN A 139 -10.05 -6.78 -3.52
CA GLN A 139 -9.98 -8.08 -4.15
C GLN A 139 -8.62 -8.29 -4.79
N VAL A 140 -8.07 -9.48 -4.62
CA VAL A 140 -6.75 -9.81 -5.13
C VAL A 140 -6.90 -10.90 -6.19
N VAL A 141 -6.31 -10.70 -7.36
CA VAL A 141 -6.18 -11.70 -8.41
C VAL A 141 -4.71 -12.04 -8.59
N ASP A 142 -4.38 -13.33 -8.58
CA ASP A 142 -3.02 -13.79 -8.85
C ASP A 142 -2.75 -13.74 -10.37
N ARG A 143 -1.76 -12.97 -10.80
CA ARG A 143 -1.43 -12.81 -12.24
C ARG A 143 -0.96 -14.11 -12.91
N SER A 144 -0.33 -15.01 -12.16
CA SER A 144 0.19 -16.27 -12.70
C SER A 144 -0.89 -17.32 -12.95
N THR A 145 -1.97 -17.29 -12.16
CA THR A 145 -3.08 -18.25 -12.29
C THR A 145 -4.34 -17.61 -12.86
N ASN A 146 -4.39 -16.27 -12.91
CA ASN A 146 -5.55 -15.45 -13.23
C ASN A 146 -6.79 -15.80 -12.38
N LYS A 147 -6.57 -16.27 -11.16
CA LYS A 147 -7.63 -16.66 -10.22
C LYS A 147 -7.72 -15.67 -9.07
N ARG A 148 -8.96 -15.42 -8.62
CA ARG A 148 -9.22 -14.64 -7.41
C ARG A 148 -8.68 -15.37 -6.19
N VAL A 149 -7.97 -14.61 -5.36
CA VAL A 149 -7.37 -15.09 -4.12
C VAL A 149 -8.37 -14.95 -2.99
N GLN A 150 -8.71 -16.07 -2.37
CA GLN A 150 -9.70 -16.17 -1.29
C GLN A 150 -9.11 -15.84 0.08
N LYS A 151 -7.78 -15.95 0.22
CA LYS A 151 -7.05 -15.66 1.44
C LYS A 151 -5.59 -15.37 1.13
N TYR A 152 -4.99 -14.48 1.89
CA TYR A 152 -3.57 -14.15 1.83
C TYR A 152 -3.03 -13.88 3.24
N GLU A 153 -1.71 -13.80 3.35
CA GLU A 153 -1.00 -13.57 4.60
C GLU A 153 -0.46 -12.15 4.66
N MET A 154 -0.58 -11.52 5.82
CA MET A 154 0.15 -10.33 6.20
C MET A 154 1.19 -10.70 7.26
N ASN A 155 2.43 -10.34 6.97
CA ASN A 155 3.57 -10.45 7.86
C ASN A 155 4.21 -9.07 8.04
N PHE A 156 5.22 -9.00 8.88
CA PHE A 156 6.03 -7.79 9.08
C PHE A 156 7.49 -8.05 8.67
N GLU A 157 8.13 -7.02 8.15
CA GLU A 157 9.56 -6.95 7.86
C GLU A 157 10.15 -5.74 8.57
N GLU A 158 11.27 -5.95 9.25
CA GLU A 158 11.99 -4.89 9.95
C GLU A 158 13.00 -4.26 9.00
N VAL A 159 12.92 -2.95 8.82
CA VAL A 159 13.90 -2.16 8.06
C VAL A 159 14.42 -1.05 8.98
N GLY A 160 15.64 -1.23 9.47
CA GLY A 160 16.21 -0.37 10.51
C GLY A 160 15.46 -0.53 11.83
N VAL A 161 14.91 0.57 12.35
CA VAL A 161 14.13 0.60 13.61
C VAL A 161 12.61 0.61 13.40
N LYS A 162 12.15 0.49 12.14
CA LYS A 162 10.72 0.51 11.78
C LYS A 162 10.31 -0.84 11.20
N SER A 163 9.08 -1.26 11.52
CA SER A 163 8.45 -2.45 10.94
C SER A 163 7.50 -2.05 9.82
N TYR A 164 7.53 -2.79 8.73
CA TYR A 164 6.75 -2.59 7.51
C TYR A 164 5.93 -3.84 7.19
N LYS A 165 4.71 -3.68 6.71
CA LYS A 165 3.82 -4.77 6.33
C LYS A 165 4.28 -5.41 5.01
N ILE A 166 4.25 -6.73 4.96
CA ILE A 166 4.39 -7.51 3.73
C ILE A 166 3.13 -8.34 3.53
N PHE A 167 2.55 -8.26 2.34
CA PHE A 167 1.42 -9.09 1.94
C PHE A 167 1.91 -10.18 0.98
N LYS A 168 1.56 -11.43 1.27
CA LYS A 168 2.00 -12.61 0.52
C LYS A 168 0.82 -13.51 0.19
N PHE A 169 0.90 -14.20 -0.94
CA PHE A 169 0.02 -15.35 -1.15
C PHE A 169 0.36 -16.44 -0.12
N ILE A 170 -0.60 -17.29 0.24
CA ILE A 170 -0.40 -18.43 1.17
C ILE A 170 0.78 -19.35 0.77
N LYS A 171 1.14 -19.37 -0.52
CA LYS A 171 2.28 -20.13 -1.05
C LYS A 171 3.61 -19.35 -1.03
N GLY A 172 3.68 -18.28 -0.24
CA GLY A 172 4.91 -17.55 0.09
C GLY A 172 5.35 -16.45 -0.88
N ARG A 173 4.84 -16.41 -2.11
CA ARG A 173 5.19 -15.33 -3.06
C ARG A 173 4.64 -13.98 -2.58
N ILE A 174 5.50 -12.98 -2.52
CA ILE A 174 5.15 -11.61 -2.12
C ILE A 174 4.22 -11.01 -3.17
N MET A 175 3.15 -10.37 -2.69
CA MET A 175 2.22 -9.60 -3.51
C MET A 175 2.59 -8.13 -3.53
N TRP A 176 2.90 -7.59 -2.36
CA TRP A 176 3.21 -6.19 -2.14
C TRP A 176 3.95 -6.00 -0.82
N ARG A 177 4.87 -5.03 -0.76
CA ARG A 177 5.73 -4.74 0.38
C ARG A 177 5.71 -3.25 0.69
N GLU A 178 5.40 -2.91 1.93
CA GLU A 178 5.27 -1.53 2.39
C GLU A 178 6.60 -0.78 2.30
N SER A 179 7.72 -1.41 2.62
CA SER A 179 9.02 -0.73 2.54
C SER A 179 9.43 -0.31 1.12
N GLU A 180 8.87 -0.89 0.06
CA GLU A 180 9.17 -0.48 -1.33
C GLU A 180 8.55 0.89 -1.68
N VAL A 181 7.52 1.30 -0.94
CA VAL A 181 6.77 2.55 -1.16
C VAL A 181 7.11 3.63 -0.13
N PHE A 182 7.44 3.22 1.11
CA PHE A 182 7.54 4.13 2.24
C PHE A 182 8.96 4.35 2.77
N VAL A 183 9.95 3.58 2.30
CA VAL A 183 11.35 3.74 2.71
C VAL A 183 12.12 4.45 1.60
N GLU A 184 12.86 5.50 1.98
CA GLU A 184 13.90 6.05 1.13
C GLU A 184 14.96 4.97 0.92
N GLN A 185 15.12 4.48 -0.31
CA GLN A 185 16.23 3.61 -0.64
C GLN A 185 17.52 4.41 -0.46
N MET A 186 18.13 4.31 0.72
CA MET A 186 19.49 4.81 0.93
C MET A 186 20.39 4.00 0.00
N SER A 187 20.72 4.56 -1.16
CA SER A 187 21.89 4.13 -1.89
C SER A 187 23.09 4.48 -1.02
N THR A 188 23.50 3.56 -0.16
CA THR A 188 24.88 3.55 0.33
C THR A 188 25.77 3.21 -0.85
N VAL A 189 26.00 4.20 -1.73
CA VAL A 189 27.24 4.25 -2.49
C VAL A 189 28.30 4.50 -1.43
N GLY A 190 28.93 3.42 -0.96
CA GLY A 190 30.03 3.49 -0.02
C GLY A 190 31.09 4.44 -0.58
N ASN A 191 31.34 5.53 0.15
CA ASN A 191 32.58 6.29 0.04
C ASN A 191 33.63 5.63 0.91
#